data_AF-A0A9D2SY47-F1
#
_entry.id   AF-A0A9D2SY47-F1
#
_cell.length_a   1.000
_cell.length_b   1.000
_cell.length_c   1.000
_cell.angle_alpha   90.00
_cell.angle_beta   90.00
_cell.angle_gamma   90.00
#
_symmetry.space_group_name_H-M   'P 1'
#
loop_
_entity.id
_entity.type
_entity.pdbx_description
1 polymer ?
#
loop_
_entity_poly.entity_id
_entity_poly.type
_entity_poly.pdbx_seq_one_letter_code
_entity_poly.pdbx_strand_id
1 'polypeptide(L)'
;MNDSELRRRELLRQTRKLYDERQEVPAVHPRYGNIYRSLYDGEEEHVPSGGSFYIRLAVGILCFICFVYMDQSKVSVAEVDSTAIVDQIEKDVDAETIKEVWKNL
;
A
#
# COMPACT_ATOMS: atom_id res chain seq x y z
N MET A 1 -47.23 0.77 -3.19
CA MET A 1 -46.44 1.87 -3.80
C MET A 1 -47.37 2.58 -4.76
N ASN A 2 -47.54 3.89 -4.63
CA ASN A 2 -48.52 4.63 -5.43
C ASN A 2 -47.96 4.86 -6.86
N ASP A 3 -48.80 4.82 -7.90
CA ASP A 3 -48.37 5.02 -9.30
C ASP A 3 -47.70 6.39 -9.51
N SER A 4 -48.12 7.38 -8.72
CA SER A 4 -47.49 8.71 -8.69
C SER A 4 -46.05 8.67 -8.20
N GLU A 5 -45.74 7.82 -7.22
CA GLU A 5 -44.39 7.65 -6.67
C GLU A 5 -43.48 6.90 -7.63
N LEU A 6 -44.01 5.91 -8.34
CA LEU A 6 -43.30 5.20 -9.42
C LEU A 6 -42.93 6.15 -10.55
N ARG A 7 -43.90 6.95 -11.03
CA ARG A 7 -43.67 7.94 -12.08
C ARG A 7 -42.64 9.00 -11.66
N ARG A 8 -42.71 9.45 -10.40
CA ARG A 8 -41.73 10.39 -9.82
C ARG A 8 -40.32 9.79 -9.80
N ARG A 9 -40.18 8.53 -9.41
CA ARG A 9 -38.89 7.83 -9.40
C ARG A 9 -38.30 7.71 -10.80
N GLU A 10 -39.10 7.35 -11.80
CA GLU A 10 -38.60 7.21 -13.17
C GLU A 10 -38.17 8.56 -13.77
N LEU A 11 -38.91 9.65 -13.52
CA LEU A 11 -38.53 11.00 -13.95
C LEU A 11 -37.22 11.47 -13.32
N LEU A 12 -36.99 11.15 -12.04
CA LEU A 12 -35.72 11.46 -11.36
C LEU A 12 -34.57 10.66 -11.96
N ARG A 13 -34.81 9.39 -12.31
CA ARG A 13 -33.82 8.53 -12.96
C ARG A 13 -33.44 9.02 -14.36
N GLN A 14 -34.42 9.46 -15.16
CA GLN A 14 -34.19 10.03 -16.49
C GLN A 14 -33.43 11.36 -16.42
N THR A 15 -33.85 12.24 -15.51
CA THR A 15 -33.14 13.51 -15.27
C THR A 15 -31.70 13.26 -14.85
N ARG A 16 -31.45 12.28 -13.98
CA ARG A 16 -30.09 11.89 -13.59
C ARG A 16 -29.25 11.48 -14.80
N LYS A 17 -29.73 10.55 -15.64
CA LYS A 17 -28.98 10.09 -16.82
C LYS A 17 -28.56 11.23 -17.76
N LEU A 18 -29.33 12.31 -17.82
CA LEU A 18 -29.00 13.50 -18.61
C LEU A 18 -27.85 14.33 -18.00
N TYR A 19 -27.68 14.31 -16.67
CA TYR A 19 -26.65 15.07 -15.96
C TYR A 19 -25.48 14.20 -15.46
N ASP A 20 -25.58 12.87 -15.53
CA ASP A 20 -24.60 11.89 -15.07
C ASP A 20 -23.29 11.89 -15.89
N GLU A 21 -23.27 12.54 -17.06
CA GLU A 21 -22.02 12.78 -17.80
C GLU A 21 -21.01 13.61 -16.99
N ARG A 22 -21.47 14.33 -15.96
CA ARG A 22 -20.61 14.96 -14.96
C ARG A 22 -20.57 14.07 -13.71
N GLN A 23 -19.65 13.11 -13.73
CA GLN A 23 -19.34 12.16 -12.64
C GLN A 23 -18.72 12.86 -11.40
N GLU A 24 -19.29 13.99 -10.96
CA GLU A 24 -18.86 14.71 -9.77
C GLU A 24 -19.93 14.57 -8.71
N VAL A 25 -19.64 13.74 -7.70
CA VAL A 25 -20.47 13.64 -6.50
C VAL A 25 -20.51 15.03 -5.86
N PRO A 26 -21.71 15.61 -5.64
CA PRO A 26 -21.83 16.93 -5.03
C PRO A 26 -21.17 16.94 -3.66
N ALA A 27 -20.63 18.08 -3.26
CA ALA A 27 -20.00 18.25 -1.96
C ALA A 27 -21.04 18.10 -0.83
N VAL A 28 -21.19 16.89 -0.29
CA VAL A 28 -22.06 16.59 0.85
C VAL A 28 -21.25 16.62 2.14
N HIS A 29 -21.83 17.22 3.18
CA HIS A 29 -21.22 17.25 4.51
C HIS A 29 -21.01 15.81 5.06
N PRO A 30 -19.86 15.47 5.68
CA PRO A 30 -19.51 14.11 6.09
C PRO A 30 -20.58 13.40 6.94
N ARG A 31 -21.27 14.14 7.80
CA ARG A 31 -22.38 13.63 8.63
C ARG A 31 -23.54 13.01 7.82
N TYR A 32 -23.81 13.54 6.62
CA TYR A 32 -24.94 13.13 5.79
C TYR A 32 -24.50 12.34 4.55
N GLY A 33 -23.20 12.07 4.40
CA GLY A 33 -22.67 11.29 3.28
C GLY A 33 -23.28 9.91 3.17
N ASN A 34 -23.56 9.25 4.31
CA ASN A 34 -24.21 7.94 4.30
C ASN A 34 -25.65 7.99 3.78
N ILE A 35 -26.40 9.05 4.12
CA ILE A 35 -27.78 9.22 3.65
C ILE A 35 -27.78 9.49 2.14
N TYR A 36 -26.93 10.40 1.67
CA TYR A 36 -26.78 10.67 0.24
C TYR A 36 -26.43 9.39 -0.53
N ARG A 37 -25.45 8.61 -0.06
CA ARG A 37 -25.11 7.32 -0.67
C ARG A 37 -26.28 6.35 -0.64
N SER A 38 -26.97 6.20 0.48
CA SER A 38 -28.13 5.29 0.55
C SER A 38 -29.29 5.67 -0.39
N LEU A 39 -29.48 6.96 -0.68
CA LEU A 39 -30.54 7.42 -1.60
C LEU A 39 -30.16 7.33 -3.08
N TYR A 40 -28.86 7.38 -3.39
CA TYR A 40 -28.39 7.70 -4.73
C TYR A 40 -27.29 6.79 -5.28
N ASP A 41 -26.64 5.99 -4.44
CA ASP A 41 -25.59 5.00 -4.73
C ASP A 41 -26.20 3.57 -4.78
N GLY A 42 -27.53 3.49 -4.81
CA GLY A 42 -28.25 2.24 -4.89
C GLY A 42 -28.14 1.61 -6.27
N GLU A 43 -27.43 0.48 -6.32
CA GLU A 43 -27.35 -0.55 -7.37
C GLU A 43 -26.19 -0.47 -8.38
N GLU A 44 -25.43 0.63 -8.46
CA GLU A 44 -24.24 0.69 -9.31
C GLU A 44 -23.03 1.08 -8.45
N GLU A 45 -21.99 0.25 -8.53
CA GLU A 45 -20.76 0.30 -7.73
C GLU A 45 -20.91 -0.21 -6.29
N HIS A 46 -20.92 -1.55 -6.17
CA HIS A 46 -20.18 -2.23 -5.12
C HIS A 46 -18.72 -1.73 -5.11
N VAL A 47 -18.45 -0.54 -4.59
CA VAL A 47 -17.18 -0.28 -3.93
C VAL A 47 -17.27 -1.15 -2.68
N PRO A 48 -16.49 -2.25 -2.58
CA PRO A 48 -16.58 -3.10 -1.42
C PRO A 48 -16.02 -2.29 -0.25
N SER A 49 -16.89 -1.57 0.45
CA SER A 49 -16.66 -1.10 1.81
C SER A 49 -16.71 -2.29 2.79
N GLY A 50 -16.26 -3.46 2.35
CA GLY A 50 -16.01 -4.63 3.18
C GLY A 50 -14.71 -4.38 3.92
N GLY A 51 -14.78 -4.33 5.25
CA GLY A 51 -13.65 -3.95 6.09
C GLY A 51 -12.37 -4.71 5.74
N SER A 52 -11.30 -3.97 5.48
CA SER A 52 -9.95 -4.51 5.23
C SER A 52 -9.32 -5.18 6.46
N PHE A 53 -10.10 -5.41 7.53
CA PHE A 53 -9.65 -6.05 8.75
C PHE A 53 -9.06 -7.44 8.49
N TYR A 54 -9.76 -8.28 7.70
CA TYR A 54 -9.29 -9.64 7.42
C TYR A 54 -8.02 -9.66 6.57
N ILE A 55 -7.91 -8.76 5.58
CA ILE A 55 -6.70 -8.59 4.78
C ILE A 55 -5.53 -8.08 5.63
N ARG A 56 -5.76 -7.08 6.48
CA ARG A 56 -4.74 -6.55 7.41
C ARG A 56 -4.28 -7.62 8.41
N LEU A 57 -5.22 -8.42 8.92
CA LEU A 57 -4.93 -9.55 9.80
C LEU A 57 -4.10 -10.62 9.08
N ALA A 58 -4.50 -11.01 7.87
CA ALA A 58 -3.79 -12.00 7.07
C ALA A 58 -2.36 -11.54 6.71
N VAL A 59 -2.20 -10.29 6.27
CA VAL A 59 -0.88 -9.69 6.00
C VAL A 59 -0.04 -9.63 7.27
N GLY A 60 -0.62 -9.25 8.41
CA GLY A 60 0.09 -9.23 9.70
C GLY A 60 0.60 -10.60 10.12
N ILE A 61 -0.23 -11.64 10.00
CA ILE A 61 0.16 -13.02 10.33
C ILE A 61 1.25 -13.52 9.37
N LEU A 62 1.12 -13.23 8.06
CA LEU A 62 2.12 -13.60 7.05
C LEU A 62 3.48 -12.96 7.38
N CYS A 63 3.51 -11.64 7.62
CA CYS A 63 4.72 -10.93 7.98
C CYS A 63 5.36 -11.48 9.26
N PHE A 64 4.55 -11.85 10.26
CA PHE A 64 5.04 -12.45 11.50
C PHE A 64 5.68 -13.83 11.26
N ILE A 65 5.06 -14.69 10.44
CA ILE A 65 5.63 -15.99 10.08
C ILE A 65 6.94 -15.81 9.31
N CYS A 66 7.00 -14.88 8.35
CA CYS A 66 8.21 -14.56 7.61
C CYS A 66 9.32 -14.07 8.55
N PHE A 67 9.00 -13.20 9.51
CA PHE A 67 9.96 -12.71 10.51
C PHE A 67 10.52 -13.85 11.37
N VAL A 68 9.65 -14.69 11.92
CA VAL A 68 10.08 -15.85 12.73
C VAL A 68 10.89 -16.84 11.90
N TYR A 69 10.53 -17.04 10.63
CA TYR A 69 11.30 -17.88 9.73
C TYR A 69 12.69 -17.28 9.46
N MET A 70 12.80 -15.98 9.19
CA MET A 70 14.09 -15.29 9.02
C MET A 70 14.94 -15.37 10.29
N ASP A 71 14.34 -15.20 11.46
CA ASP A 71 15.01 -15.29 12.76
C ASP A 71 15.54 -16.70 13.05
N GLN A 72 14.72 -17.74 12.82
CA GLN A 72 15.12 -19.13 13.02
C GLN A 72 16.11 -19.64 11.96
N SER A 73 15.95 -19.20 10.71
CA SER A 73 16.79 -19.67 9.61
C SER A 73 18.19 -19.04 9.63
N LYS A 74 18.47 -18.07 10.53
CA LYS A 74 19.71 -17.29 10.54
C LYS A 74 20.17 -16.94 9.13
N VAL A 75 19.22 -16.67 8.23
CA VAL A 75 19.55 -16.29 6.88
C VAL A 75 20.17 -14.92 7.01
N SER A 76 21.49 -14.90 6.91
CA SER A 76 22.32 -13.72 6.67
C SER A 76 21.85 -13.10 5.36
N VAL A 77 20.74 -12.36 5.40
CA VAL A 77 20.43 -11.40 4.35
C VAL A 77 21.54 -10.38 4.44
N ALA A 78 22.49 -10.55 3.52
CA ALA A 78 23.79 -9.91 3.48
C ALA A 78 24.84 -10.64 4.34
N GLU A 79 25.30 -11.79 3.83
CA GLU A 79 26.71 -12.20 3.87
C GLU A 79 27.60 -11.12 3.19
N VAL A 80 27.49 -9.85 3.62
CA VAL A 80 28.62 -8.92 3.50
C VAL A 80 29.42 -9.20 4.75
N ASP A 81 30.28 -10.19 4.62
CA ASP A 81 31.28 -10.52 5.60
C ASP A 81 32.16 -9.27 5.77
N SER A 82 31.83 -8.42 6.75
CA SER A 82 32.63 -7.22 7.08
C SER A 82 34.09 -7.60 7.34
N THR A 83 34.33 -8.83 7.77
CA THR A 83 35.65 -9.44 7.94
C THR A 83 36.40 -9.66 6.63
N ALA A 84 35.74 -10.05 5.54
CA ALA A 84 36.36 -10.14 4.22
C ALA A 84 36.82 -8.76 3.69
N ILE A 85 36.07 -7.69 3.95
CA ILE A 85 36.48 -6.33 3.58
C ILE A 85 37.71 -5.90 4.40
N VAL A 86 37.74 -6.18 5.70
CA VAL A 86 38.88 -5.84 6.57
C VAL A 86 40.13 -6.65 6.20
N ASP A 87 40.00 -7.95 5.95
CA ASP A 87 41.12 -8.82 5.52
C ASP A 87 41.69 -8.41 4.15
N GLN A 88 40.84 -7.92 3.26
CA GLN A 88 41.25 -7.42 1.95
C GLN A 88 41.95 -6.05 2.04
N ILE A 89 41.50 -5.16 2.93
CA ILE A 89 42.20 -3.90 3.23
C ILE A 89 43.55 -4.18 3.92
N GLU A 90 43.61 -5.15 4.84
CA GLU A 90 44.84 -5.50 5.58
C GLU A 90 45.93 -6.07 4.65
N LYS A 91 45.56 -6.82 3.61
CA LYS A 91 46.50 -7.36 2.62
C LYS A 91 47.06 -6.31 1.65
N ASP A 92 46.31 -5.27 1.32
CA ASP A 92 46.74 -4.23 0.38
C ASP A 92 47.70 -3.20 1.02
N VAL A 93 47.76 -3.13 2.36
CA VAL A 93 48.68 -2.26 3.10
C VAL A 93 49.95 -3.05 3.45
N ASP A 94 50.65 -3.51 2.43
CA ASP A 94 51.95 -4.15 2.62
C ASP A 94 52.99 -3.12 3.11
N ALA A 95 53.50 -3.33 4.33
CA ALA A 95 54.43 -2.41 4.99
C ALA A 95 55.77 -2.27 4.23
N GLU A 96 56.08 -3.18 3.31
CA GLU A 96 57.27 -3.14 2.47
C GLU A 96 57.14 -2.07 1.36
N THR A 97 56.00 -2.01 0.67
CA THR A 97 55.73 -0.95 -0.32
C THR A 97 55.69 0.45 0.30
N ILE A 98 55.16 0.60 1.51
CA ILE A 98 55.17 1.89 2.22
C ILE A 98 56.60 2.32 2.58
N LYS A 99 57.46 1.37 2.99
CA LYS A 99 58.87 1.66 3.30
C LYS A 99 59.67 2.04 2.06
N GLU A 100 59.40 1.45 0.91
CA GLU A 100 60.07 1.80 -0.33
C GLU A 100 59.71 3.22 -0.79
N VAL A 101 58.43 3.60 -0.73
CA VAL A 101 57.99 4.97 -1.05
C VAL A 101 58.62 5.99 -0.09
N TRP A 102 58.72 5.67 1.20
CA TRP A 102 59.30 6.56 2.20
C TRP A 102 60.83 6.70 2.07
N LYS A 103 61.52 5.69 1.51
CA LYS A 103 62.95 5.76 1.17
C LYS A 103 63.23 6.55 -0.10
N ASN A 104 62.25 6.68 -0.99
CA ASN A 104 62.35 7.36 -2.27
C ASN A 104 61.87 8.83 -2.21
N LEU A 105 61.49 9.32 -1.02
CA LEU A 105 61.18 10.72 -0.73
C LEU A 105 62.38 11.41 -0.08
#